data_AF-A0A9E0PDB4-F1
#
_entry.id   AF-A0A9E0PDB4-F1
#
_cell.length_a   1.000
_cell.length_b   1.000
_cell.length_c   1.000
_cell.angle_alpha   90.00
_cell.angle_beta   90.00
_cell.angle_gamma   90.00
#
_symmetry.space_group_name_H-M   'P 1'
#
loop_
_entity.id
_entity.type
_entity.pdbx_description
1 polymer ?
#
loop_
_entity_poly.entity_id
_entity_poly.type
_entity_poly.pdbx_seq_one_letter_code
_entity_poly.pdbx_strand_id
1 'polypeptide(L)' 'DRLTSYVLLPVSAIGIALVVGWQWQKAAAAEAAGLPPGYLRTLWWLAMRWLVPALLGLVLVTGLLM' A
#
# COMPACT_ATOMS: atom_id res chain seq x y z
N ASP A 1 4.46 -23.87 0.41
CA ASP A 1 5.55 -22.91 0.14
C ASP A 1 5.42 -21.99 -1.10
N ARG A 2 4.39 -22.10 -1.96
CA ARG A 2 4.14 -21.11 -3.05
C ARG A 2 2.94 -20.20 -2.77
N LEU A 3 1.84 -20.79 -2.31
CA LEU A 3 0.59 -20.08 -2.02
C LEU A 3 0.75 -18.97 -0.96
N THR A 4 1.50 -19.23 0.11
CA THR A 4 1.71 -18.22 1.16
C THR A 4 2.52 -17.02 0.66
N SER A 5 3.64 -17.29 -0.02
CA SER A 5 4.56 -16.23 -0.44
C SER A 5 4.05 -15.42 -1.64
N TYR A 6 3.37 -16.06 -2.59
CA TYR A 6 2.94 -15.41 -3.84
C TYR A 6 1.49 -14.92 -3.83
N VAL A 7 0.66 -15.40 -2.89
CA VAL A 7 -0.75 -15.01 -2.81
C VAL A 7 -1.07 -14.33 -1.49
N LEU A 8 -0.82 -14.99 -0.34
CA LEU A 8 -1.21 -14.41 0.96
C LEU A 8 -0.49 -13.10 1.27
N LEU A 9 0.83 -13.03 1.11
CA LEU A 9 1.62 -11.82 1.39
C LEU A 9 1.17 -10.62 0.55
N PRO A 10 1.11 -10.70 -0.79
CA PRO A 10 0.67 -9.55 -1.59
C PRO A 10 -0.81 -9.21 -1.36
N VAL A 11 -1.70 -10.18 -1.18
CA VAL A 11 -3.12 -9.91 -0.87
C VAL A 11 -3.27 -9.16 0.45
N SER A 12 -2.60 -9.61 1.50
CA SER A 12 -2.64 -8.94 2.80
C SER A 12 -2.00 -7.55 2.76
N ALA A 13 -0.89 -7.39 2.03
CA ALA A 13 -0.28 -6.08 1.80
C ALA A 13 -1.20 -5.11 1.02
N ILE A 14 -1.94 -5.59 0.01
CA ILE A 14 -2.94 -4.79 -0.72
C ILE A 14 -4.06 -4.36 0.23
N GLY A 15 -4.56 -5.29 1.04
CA GLY A 15 -5.59 -5.00 2.05
C GLY A 15 -5.15 -3.88 3.01
N ILE A 16 -3.93 -3.99 3.55
CA ILE A 16 -3.35 -2.96 4.43
C ILE A 16 -3.21 -1.62 3.68
N ALA A 17 -2.67 -1.63 2.46
CA ALA A 17 -2.47 -0.40 1.68
C ALA A 17 -3.79 0.30 1.33
N LEU A 18 -4.85 -0.45 0.99
CA LEU A 18 -6.18 0.10 0.74
C LEU A 18 -6.80 0.67 2.01
N VAL A 19 -6.72 -0.04 3.14
CA VAL A 19 -7.21 0.49 4.43
C VAL A 19 -6.46 1.75 4.82
N VAL A 20 -5.13 1.74 4.73
CA VAL A 20 -4.29 2.88 5.07
C VAL A 20 -4.56 4.06 4.12
N GLY A 21 -4.69 3.85 2.81
CA GLY A 21 -4.83 4.92 1.81
C GLY A 21 -6.25 5.42 1.53
N TRP A 22 -7.27 4.64 1.88
CA TRP A 22 -8.68 4.95 1.57
C TRP A 22 -9.58 5.07 2.81
N GLN A 23 -9.36 4.25 3.84
CA GLN A 23 -10.15 4.29 5.09
C GLN A 23 -9.56 5.27 6.11
N TRP A 24 -8.23 5.34 6.21
CA TRP A 24 -7.58 6.21 7.20
C TRP A 24 -7.58 7.68 6.78
N GLN A 25 -7.80 8.60 7.72
CA GLN A 25 -7.65 10.03 7.45
C GLN A 25 -6.19 10.36 7.14
N LYS A 26 -5.94 11.04 6.02
CA LYS A 26 -4.60 11.48 5.55
C LYS A 26 -3.77 12.15 6.65
N ALA A 27 -4.42 12.85 7.58
CA ALA A 27 -3.74 13.50 8.69
C ALA A 27 -3.26 12.53 9.76
N ALA A 28 -4.17 11.71 10.29
CA ALA A 28 -3.84 10.69 11.28
C ALA A 28 -2.80 9.69 10.75
N ALA A 29 -2.91 9.26 9.49
CA ALA A 29 -1.96 8.31 8.89
C ALA A 29 -0.54 8.91 8.75
N ALA A 30 -0.44 10.18 8.36
CA ALA A 30 0.85 10.85 8.22
C ALA A 30 1.49 11.18 9.57
N GLU A 31 0.69 11.56 10.57
CA GLU A 31 1.19 11.75 11.95
C GLU A 31 1.65 10.43 12.57
N ALA A 32 0.90 9.34 12.39
CA ALA A 32 1.31 8.01 12.83
C ALA A 32 2.62 7.54 12.16
N ALA A 33 2.84 7.94 10.91
CA ALA A 33 4.09 7.68 10.19
C ALA A 33 5.22 8.65 10.56
N GLY A 34 4.99 9.61 11.46
CA GLY A 34 5.99 10.60 11.88
C GLY A 34 6.41 11.58 10.78
N LEU A 35 5.57 11.76 9.75
CA LEU A 35 5.91 12.61 8.61
C LEU A 35 5.69 14.10 8.94
N PRO A 36 6.69 14.96 8.69
CA PRO A 36 6.54 16.39 8.89
C PRO A 36 5.48 17.00 7.95
N PRO A 37 4.81 18.09 8.37
CA PRO A 37 3.85 18.78 7.52
C PRO A 37 4.53 19.39 6.29
N GLY A 38 3.94 19.19 5.09
CA GLY A 38 4.46 19.75 3.85
C GLY A 38 4.12 18.94 2.59
N TYR A 39 4.74 19.30 1.47
CA TYR A 39 4.56 18.63 0.18
C TYR A 39 4.92 17.14 0.20
N LEU A 40 5.95 16.74 0.97
CA LEU A 40 6.37 15.35 1.14
C LEU A 40 5.24 14.45 1.69
N ARG A 41 4.46 14.96 2.65
CA ARG A 41 3.31 14.23 3.23
C ARG A 41 2.22 13.98 2.19
N THR A 42 1.96 14.93 1.29
CA THR A 42 1.00 14.74 0.21
C THR A 42 1.49 13.74 -0.82
N LEU A 43 2.78 13.79 -1.16
CA LEU A 43 3.40 12.85 -2.10
C LEU A 43 3.39 11.42 -1.56
N TRP A 44 3.76 11.25 -0.28
CA TRP A 44 3.72 9.96 0.41
C TRP A 44 2.30 9.41 0.47
N TRP A 45 1.31 10.25 0.77
CA TRP A 45 -0.08 9.83 0.78
C TRP A 45 -0.58 9.38 -0.58
N LEU A 46 -0.23 10.12 -1.65
CA LEU A 46 -0.56 9.72 -3.01
C LEU A 46 0.08 8.38 -3.37
N ALA A 47 1.33 8.18 -2.94
CA ALA A 47 2.06 6.93 -3.13
C ALA A 47 1.34 5.76 -2.43
N MET A 48 0.95 5.92 -1.16
CA MET A 48 0.21 4.88 -0.43
C MET A 48 -1.17 4.60 -1.01
N ARG A 49 -1.86 5.62 -1.53
CA ARG A 49 -3.21 5.47 -2.07
C ARG A 49 -3.28 4.82 -3.45
N TRP A 50 -2.30 5.09 -4.32
CA TRP A 50 -2.32 4.68 -5.71
C TRP A 50 -1.15 3.78 -6.09
N LEU A 51 0.07 4.20 -5.75
CA LEU A 51 1.31 3.59 -6.23
C LEU A 51 1.55 2.23 -5.56
N VAL A 52 1.37 2.14 -4.24
CA VAL A 52 1.50 0.90 -3.48
C VAL A 52 0.47 -0.16 -3.89
N PRO A 53 -0.85 0.13 -3.91
CA PRO A 53 -1.81 -0.88 -4.36
C PRO A 53 -1.64 -1.25 -5.83
N ALA A 54 -1.24 -0.32 -6.71
CA ALA A 54 -0.96 -0.64 -8.11
C ALA A 54 0.26 -1.58 -8.27
N LEU A 55 1.37 -1.30 -7.59
CA LEU A 55 2.57 -2.15 -7.63
C LEU A 55 2.30 -3.53 -7.03
N LEU A 56 1.59 -3.60 -5.91
CA LEU A 56 1.24 -4.89 -5.31
C LEU A 56 0.26 -5.68 -6.17
N GLY A 57 -0.71 -5.01 -6.81
CA GLY A 57 -1.58 -5.64 -7.81
C GLY A 57 -0.79 -6.19 -9.00
N LEU A 58 0.21 -5.44 -9.48
CA LEU A 58 1.10 -5.89 -10.55
C LEU A 58 1.91 -7.12 -10.12
N VAL A 59 2.52 -7.09 -8.93
CA VAL A 59 3.28 -8.22 -8.35
C VAL A 59 2.40 -9.47 -8.27
N LEU A 60 1.16 -9.31 -7.80
CA LEU A 60 0.19 -10.41 -7.70
C LEU A 60 -0.16 -10.99 -9.08
N VAL A 61 -0.37 -10.14 -10.09
CA VAL A 61 -0.64 -10.59 -11.46
C VAL A 61 0.57 -11.31 -12.06
N THR A 62 1.78 -10.76 -11.92
CA THR A 62 3.01 -11.42 -12.40
C THR A 62 3.29 -12.73 -11.67
N GLY A 63 3.05 -12.80 -10.36
CA GLY A 63 3.23 -14.00 -9.57
C GLY A 63 2.19 -15.09 -9.84
N LEU A 64 1.05 -14.73 -10.44
CA LEU A 64 0.04 -15.69 -10.92
C LEU A 64 0.33 -16.19 -12.35
N LEU A 65 1.01 -15.36 -13.16
CA LEU A 65 1.34 -15.65 -14.56
C LEU A 65 2.63 -16.46 -14.74
N MET A 66 3.56 -16.42 -13.78
CA MET A 66 4.84 -17.15 -13.78
C MET A 66 4.82 -18.36 -12.84
#